data_AF-A0A3N9V1K8-F1
#
_entry.id   AF-A0A3N9V1K8-F1
#
_cell.length_a   1.000
_cell.length_b   1.000
_cell.length_c   1.000
_cell.angle_alpha   90.00
_cell.angle_beta   90.00
_cell.angle_gamma   90.00
#
_symmetry.space_group_name_H-M   'P 1'
#
loop_
_entity.id
_entity.type
_entity.pdbx_description
1 polymer ?
#
loop_
_entity_poly.entity_id
_entity_poly.type
_entity_poly.pdbx_seq_one_letter_code
_entity_poly.pdbx_strand_id
1 'polypeptide(L)'
;MKILSRPALALVSHAPAVLALMLAPAAQGASFNCKKARNAVEQQVCKDKTLSRKDDTVELLYQQSLKGLKGDAAKQAKKNQESWLELRDACTSFECLDYQYAKRIYELK
;
A
#
# COMPACT_ATOMS: atom_id res chain seq x y z
N MET A 1 64.83 40.80 9.29
CA MET A 1 64.26 39.81 10.23
C MET A 1 63.38 38.85 9.45
N LYS A 2 63.77 37.57 9.42
CA LYS A 2 63.01 36.47 8.82
C LYS A 2 61.94 36.03 9.79
N ILE A 3 60.67 35.95 9.38
CA ILE A 3 59.77 34.88 9.81
C ILE A 3 58.85 34.54 8.62
N LEU A 4 59.20 33.45 7.94
CA LEU A 4 58.36 32.77 6.96
C LEU A 4 57.37 31.90 7.75
N SER A 5 56.08 32.18 7.66
CA SER A 5 55.04 31.34 8.25
C SER A 5 54.61 30.30 7.22
N ARG A 6 54.87 29.03 7.51
CA ARG A 6 54.48 27.86 6.70
C ARG A 6 52.95 27.76 6.59
N PRO A 7 52.36 27.44 5.43
CA PRO A 7 50.96 27.08 5.36
C PRO A 7 50.74 25.74 6.07
N ALA A 8 49.68 25.65 6.86
CA ALA A 8 49.24 24.39 7.45
C ALA A 8 48.83 23.45 6.31
N LEU A 9 49.49 22.29 6.22
CA LEU A 9 49.08 21.16 5.39
C LEU A 9 47.71 20.70 5.88
N ALA A 10 46.65 21.05 5.14
CA ALA A 10 45.34 20.45 5.32
C ALA A 10 45.39 19.00 4.81
N LEU A 11 45.41 18.05 5.75
CA LEU A 11 45.19 16.64 5.47
C LEU A 11 43.76 16.49 4.91
N VAL A 12 43.65 16.16 3.62
CA VAL A 12 42.37 15.79 3.01
C VAL A 12 42.01 14.38 3.50
N SER A 13 41.26 14.30 4.58
CA SER A 13 40.63 13.06 5.03
C SER A 13 39.64 12.58 3.97
N HIS A 14 40.03 11.57 3.18
CA HIS A 14 39.12 10.85 2.32
C HIS A 14 38.28 9.92 3.20
N ALA A 15 37.18 10.43 3.75
CA ALA A 15 36.19 9.60 4.40
C ALA A 15 35.65 8.60 3.34
N PRO A 16 35.67 7.28 3.59
CA PRO A 16 35.06 6.35 2.68
C PRO A 16 33.56 6.65 2.66
N ALA A 17 33.05 7.04 1.50
CA ALA A 17 31.62 7.19 1.28
C ALA A 17 30.97 5.82 1.45
N VAL A 18 30.51 5.52 2.66
CA VAL A 18 29.69 4.35 2.96
C VAL A 18 28.40 4.54 2.16
N LEU A 19 28.30 3.86 1.02
CA LEU A 19 27.09 3.80 0.22
C LEU A 19 26.05 3.04 1.04
N ALA A 20 25.24 3.78 1.80
CA ALA A 20 24.09 3.21 2.50
C ALA A 20 23.12 2.67 1.46
N LEU A 21 23.13 1.35 1.25
CA LEU A 21 22.14 0.65 0.45
C LEU A 21 20.81 0.79 1.20
N MET A 22 20.04 1.82 0.85
CA MET A 22 18.67 1.98 1.33
C MET A 22 17.88 0.79 0.80
N LEU A 23 17.70 -0.25 1.63
CA LEU A 23 16.74 -1.30 1.36
C LEU A 23 15.37 -0.64 1.27
N ALA A 24 14.93 -0.36 0.04
CA ALA A 24 13.56 0.06 -0.20
C ALA A 24 12.64 -1.04 0.36
N PRO A 25 11.64 -0.71 1.18
CA PRO A 25 10.66 -1.69 1.62
C PRO A 25 10.06 -2.33 0.36
N ALA A 26 10.06 -3.66 0.29
CA ALA A 26 9.30 -4.35 -0.75
C ALA A 26 7.88 -3.78 -0.71
N ALA A 27 7.42 -3.22 -1.82
CA ALA A 27 6.07 -2.71 -1.93
C ALA A 27 5.12 -3.90 -1.80
N GLN A 28 4.61 -4.14 -0.59
CA GLN A 28 3.42 -4.96 -0.39
C GLN A 28 2.28 -4.14 -0.98
N GLY A 29 1.95 -4.41 -2.25
CA GLY A 29 0.83 -3.77 -2.92
C GLY A 29 -0.47 -4.35 -2.41
N ALA A 30 -1.51 -3.53 -2.40
CA ALA A 30 -2.90 -3.98 -2.29
C ALA A 30 -3.26 -4.93 -3.45
N SER A 31 -4.51 -5.39 -3.52
CA SER A 31 -5.01 -6.24 -4.61
C SER A 31 -4.98 -5.56 -6.00
N PHE A 32 -4.61 -4.27 -6.04
CA PHE A 32 -4.46 -3.44 -7.23
C PHE A 32 -3.07 -2.79 -7.32
N ASN A 33 -2.74 -2.25 -8.49
CA ASN A 33 -1.49 -1.53 -8.69
C ASN A 33 -1.51 -0.18 -7.97
N CYS A 34 -0.78 -0.09 -6.86
CA CYS A 34 -0.67 1.13 -6.06
C CYS A 34 -0.15 2.37 -6.81
N LYS A 35 0.57 2.20 -7.93
CA LYS A 35 0.97 3.32 -8.80
C LYS A 35 -0.21 3.91 -9.60
N LYS A 36 -1.34 3.21 -9.64
CA LYS A 36 -2.57 3.59 -10.33
C LYS A 36 -3.72 3.90 -9.36
N ALA A 37 -3.43 4.09 -8.07
CA ALA A 37 -4.43 4.46 -7.07
C ALA A 37 -5.19 5.73 -7.51
N ARG A 38 -6.52 5.65 -7.53
CA ARG A 38 -7.42 6.63 -8.15
C ARG A 38 -7.98 7.64 -7.15
N ASN A 39 -7.99 7.30 -5.86
CA ASN A 39 -8.56 8.15 -4.81
C ASN A 39 -7.73 8.07 -3.51
N ALA A 40 -8.09 8.91 -2.53
CA ALA A 40 -7.39 8.99 -1.24
C ALA A 40 -7.47 7.68 -0.45
N VAL A 41 -8.59 6.96 -0.54
CA VAL A 41 -8.77 5.65 0.10
C VAL A 41 -7.79 4.63 -0.44
N GLU A 42 -7.70 4.47 -1.76
CA GLU A 42 -6.74 3.57 -2.41
C GLU A 42 -5.29 3.93 -2.07
N GLN A 43 -4.97 5.22 -2.00
CA GLN A 43 -3.64 5.66 -1.55
C GLN A 43 -3.38 5.29 -0.09
N GLN A 44 -4.38 5.38 0.78
CA GLN A 44 -4.26 4.98 2.19
C GLN A 44 -4.07 3.47 2.31
N VAL A 45 -4.83 2.67 1.56
CA VAL A 45 -4.68 1.20 1.50
C VAL A 45 -3.27 0.83 1.06
N CYS A 46 -2.71 1.52 0.07
CA CYS A 46 -1.34 1.29 -0.40
C CYS A 46 -0.23 1.70 0.57
N LYS A 47 -0.50 2.62 1.50
CA LYS A 47 0.48 3.10 2.49
C LYS A 47 0.42 2.31 3.79
N ASP A 48 -0.71 1.67 4.09
CA ASP A 48 -0.93 0.92 5.32
C ASP A 48 -0.89 -0.59 5.08
N LYS A 49 0.08 -1.27 5.71
CA LYS A 49 0.27 -2.73 5.55
C LYS A 49 -0.91 -3.55 6.06
N THR A 50 -1.65 -3.07 7.06
CA THR A 50 -2.80 -3.80 7.61
C THR A 50 -3.99 -3.71 6.67
N LEU A 51 -4.27 -2.51 6.14
CA LEU A 51 -5.31 -2.32 5.13
C LEU A 51 -4.97 -3.06 3.83
N SER A 52 -3.72 -3.02 3.37
CA SER A 52 -3.27 -3.77 2.19
C SER A 52 -3.54 -5.27 2.33
N ARG A 53 -3.20 -5.88 3.47
CA ARG A 53 -3.47 -7.31 3.70
C ARG A 53 -4.97 -7.64 3.75
N LYS A 54 -5.77 -6.73 4.31
CA LYS A 54 -7.23 -6.89 4.32
C LYS A 54 -7.82 -6.80 2.91
N ASP A 55 -7.30 -5.89 2.09
CA ASP A 55 -7.68 -5.76 0.67
C ASP A 55 -7.32 -7.03 -0.12
N ASP A 56 -6.11 -7.58 0.06
CA ASP A 56 -5.72 -8.87 -0.54
C ASP A 56 -6.65 -10.02 -0.10
N THR A 57 -7.06 -10.02 1.17
CA THR A 57 -7.98 -11.03 1.72
C THR A 57 -9.36 -10.91 1.10
N VAL A 58 -9.89 -9.70 0.95
CA VAL A 58 -11.18 -9.48 0.27
C VAL A 58 -11.11 -9.95 -1.17
N GLU A 59 -10.05 -9.63 -1.91
CA GLU A 59 -9.89 -10.07 -3.30
C GLU A 59 -9.89 -11.59 -3.39
N LEU A 60 -9.10 -12.27 -2.54
CA LEU A 60 -9.05 -13.74 -2.52
C LEU A 60 -10.42 -14.35 -2.24
N LEU A 61 -11.15 -13.86 -1.23
CA LEU A 61 -12.47 -14.39 -0.88
C LEU A 61 -13.51 -14.09 -1.95
N TYR A 62 -13.46 -12.91 -2.54
CA TYR A 62 -14.36 -12.53 -3.64
C TYR A 62 -14.14 -13.42 -4.87
N GLN A 63 -12.89 -13.68 -5.26
CA GLN A 63 -12.60 -14.61 -6.35
C GLN A 63 -13.08 -16.04 -6.04
N GLN A 64 -13.02 -16.45 -4.78
CA GLN A 64 -13.59 -17.73 -4.35
C GLN A 64 -15.12 -17.74 -4.43
N SER A 65 -15.79 -16.67 -3.99
CA SER A 65 -17.25 -16.57 -4.01
C SER A 65 -17.83 -16.57 -5.43
N LEU A 66 -17.04 -16.17 -6.43
CA LEU A 66 -17.43 -16.22 -7.83
C LEU A 66 -17.35 -17.62 -8.45
N LYS A 67 -16.63 -18.57 -7.84
CA LYS A 67 -16.44 -19.91 -8.42
C LYS A 67 -17.77 -20.64 -8.55
N GLY A 68 -18.07 -21.11 -9.76
CA GLY A 68 -19.30 -21.86 -10.05
C GLY A 68 -20.55 -21.00 -10.27
N LEU A 69 -20.51 -19.69 -9.98
CA LEU A 69 -21.61 -18.79 -10.31
C LEU A 69 -21.69 -18.55 -11.82
N LYS A 70 -22.91 -18.52 -12.36
CA LYS A 70 -23.20 -18.27 -13.78
C LYS A 70 -24.41 -17.34 -13.91
N GLY A 71 -24.58 -16.76 -15.10
CA GLY A 71 -25.75 -15.94 -15.44
C GLY A 71 -25.97 -14.80 -14.46
N ASP A 72 -27.21 -14.61 -14.02
CA ASP A 72 -27.59 -13.47 -13.18
C ASP A 72 -27.02 -13.54 -11.76
N ALA A 73 -26.73 -14.73 -11.23
CA ALA A 73 -26.07 -14.86 -9.93
C ALA A 73 -24.66 -14.26 -9.96
N ALA A 74 -23.90 -14.50 -11.03
CA ALA A 74 -22.56 -13.90 -11.19
C ALA A 74 -22.63 -12.38 -11.39
N LYS A 75 -23.64 -11.88 -12.11
CA LYS A 75 -23.86 -10.43 -12.27
C LYS A 75 -24.20 -9.77 -10.93
N GLN A 76 -25.06 -10.40 -10.13
CA GLN A 76 -25.47 -9.89 -8.83
C GLN A 76 -24.29 -9.86 -7.84
N ALA A 77 -23.43 -10.89 -7.85
CA ALA A 77 -22.22 -10.91 -7.04
C ALA A 77 -21.26 -9.76 -7.41
N LYS A 78 -21.06 -9.50 -8.70
CA LYS A 78 -20.24 -8.38 -9.19
C LYS A 78 -20.81 -7.02 -8.77
N LYS A 79 -22.11 -6.81 -8.97
CA LYS A 79 -22.79 -5.58 -8.56
C LYS A 79 -22.67 -5.35 -7.05
N ASN A 80 -22.80 -6.40 -6.25
CA ASN A 80 -22.64 -6.29 -4.81
C ASN A 80 -21.21 -5.90 -4.41
N GLN A 81 -20.19 -6.44 -5.08
CA GLN A 81 -18.79 -6.04 -4.85
C GLN A 81 -18.54 -4.59 -5.27
N GLU A 82 -19.09 -4.14 -6.39
CA GLU A 82 -19.01 -2.73 -6.84
C GLU A 82 -19.65 -1.78 -5.81
N SER A 83 -20.85 -2.09 -5.32
CA SER A 83 -21.48 -1.30 -4.25
C SER A 83 -20.67 -1.30 -2.96
N TRP A 84 -19.99 -2.40 -2.63
CA TRP A 84 -19.09 -2.41 -1.47
C TRP A 84 -17.88 -1.49 -1.67
N LEU A 85 -17.32 -1.41 -2.88
CA LEU A 85 -16.22 -0.48 -3.18
C LEU A 85 -16.64 0.97 -3.00
N GLU A 86 -17.89 1.33 -3.34
CA GLU A 86 -18.43 2.67 -3.08
C GLU A 86 -18.47 2.99 -1.57
N LEU A 87 -18.90 2.01 -0.75
CA LEU A 87 -18.92 2.15 0.72
C LEU A 87 -17.51 2.29 1.31
N ARG A 88 -16.55 1.52 0.78
CA ARG A 88 -15.13 1.62 1.15
C ARG A 88 -14.57 3.00 0.79
N ASP A 89 -14.84 3.46 -0.43
CA ASP A 89 -14.28 4.71 -0.97
C ASP A 89 -14.91 5.96 -0.35
N ALA A 90 -16.07 5.83 0.30
CA ALA A 90 -16.69 6.88 1.11
C ALA A 90 -16.02 7.09 2.47
N CYS A 91 -15.12 6.20 2.91
CA CYS A 91 -14.45 6.35 4.20
C CYS A 91 -13.46 7.51 4.22
N THR A 92 -13.42 8.21 5.35
CA THR A 92 -12.51 9.35 5.60
C THR A 92 -11.54 9.10 6.75
N SER A 93 -11.60 7.94 7.41
CA SER A 93 -10.70 7.56 8.50
C SER A 93 -10.20 6.12 8.37
N PHE A 94 -9.12 5.81 9.08
CA PHE A 94 -8.59 4.45 9.17
C PHE A 94 -9.61 3.49 9.78
N GLU A 95 -10.29 3.87 10.86
CA GLU A 95 -11.26 3.04 11.57
C GLU A 95 -12.45 2.68 10.67
N CYS A 96 -12.89 3.62 9.83
CA CYS A 96 -13.93 3.36 8.84
C CYS A 96 -13.47 2.30 7.84
N LEU A 97 -12.27 2.45 7.26
CA LEU A 97 -11.73 1.47 6.30
C LEU A 97 -11.53 0.11 6.97
N ASP A 98 -10.97 0.09 8.17
CA ASP A 98 -10.72 -1.12 8.94
C ASP A 98 -12.01 -1.92 9.18
N TYR A 99 -13.09 -1.19 9.52
CA TYR A 99 -14.44 -1.74 9.68
C TYR A 99 -15.03 -2.24 8.35
N GLN A 100 -14.97 -1.46 7.26
CA GLN A 100 -15.53 -1.86 5.97
C GLN A 100 -14.85 -3.12 5.42
N TYR A 101 -13.54 -3.23 5.58
CA TYR A 101 -12.82 -4.46 5.23
C TYR A 101 -13.19 -5.63 6.13
N ALA A 102 -13.20 -5.44 7.45
CA ALA A 102 -13.55 -6.52 8.39
C ALA A 102 -14.97 -7.07 8.13
N LYS A 103 -15.92 -6.16 7.91
CA LYS A 103 -17.30 -6.50 7.53
C LYS A 103 -17.35 -7.28 6.22
N ARG A 104 -16.62 -6.84 5.20
CA ARG A 104 -16.61 -7.54 3.91
C ARG A 104 -15.99 -8.93 3.97
N ILE A 105 -14.90 -9.06 4.70
CA ILE A 105 -14.27 -10.36 4.95
C ILE A 105 -15.25 -11.31 5.65
N TYR A 106 -16.07 -10.82 6.57
CA TYR A 106 -17.11 -11.62 7.20
C TYR A 106 -18.22 -12.03 6.21
N GLU A 107 -18.66 -11.13 5.32
CA GLU A 107 -19.71 -11.41 4.32
C GLU A 107 -19.29 -12.40 3.22
N LEU A 108 -18.00 -12.47 2.90
CA LEU A 108 -17.47 -13.31 1.80
C LEU A 108 -16.99 -14.70 2.24
N LYS A 109 -16.97 -14.97 3.55
CA LYS A 109 -16.66 -16.30 4.10
C LYS A 109 -17.89 -17.19 4.10
#